data_AF-A0A925AU90-F1
#
_entry.id   AF-A0A925AU90-F1
#
_cell.length_a   1.000
_cell.length_b   1.000
_cell.length_c   1.000
_cell.angle_alpha   90.00
_cell.angle_beta   90.00
_cell.angle_gamma   90.00
#
_symmetry.space_group_name_H-M   'P 1'
#
loop_
_entity.id
_entity.type
_entity.pdbx_description
1 polymer ?
#
loop_
_entity_poly.entity_id
_entity_poly.type
_entity_poly.pdbx_seq_one_letter_code
_entity_poly.pdbx_strand_id
1 'polypeptide(L)'
;MTRRHEILAAAAEVFAQHGFRGSTTRRIAEAAGVNEVTIFRQFGSKEALLREAMVHMTDSAGLVVLPEIPSDPERELTEWSESFIQHLRLRSSIIRKTMGEIEERPEMSECASSVPTEASNELCKYLVALRRQGRTAEKFDPKTAAAMLMGAIFADAMGRGMMPDVYPQPKDKAAHMYTVLLLRALGVEIGSRRTTNKQAKRTKQLSA
;
A
#
# COMPACT_ATOMS: atom_id res chain seq x y z
N MET A 1 -14.60 21.05 2.88
CA MET A 1 -14.60 19.95 1.90
C MET A 1 -15.38 20.37 0.67
N THR A 2 -15.02 19.90 -0.52
CA THR A 2 -15.77 20.23 -1.75
C THR A 2 -16.92 19.26 -1.93
N ARG A 3 -17.96 19.66 -2.66
CA ARG A 3 -19.10 18.78 -3.00
C ARG A 3 -18.66 17.49 -3.69
N ARG A 4 -17.58 17.54 -4.47
CA ARG A 4 -16.97 16.37 -5.11
C ARG A 4 -16.47 15.36 -4.06
N HIS A 5 -15.78 15.82 -3.02
CA HIS A 5 -15.28 14.93 -1.95
C HIS A 5 -16.41 14.26 -1.18
N GLU A 6 -17.52 14.98 -0.90
CA GLU A 6 -18.70 14.39 -0.25
C GLU A 6 -19.30 13.25 -1.08
N ILE A 7 -19.38 13.43 -2.41
CA ILE A 7 -19.85 12.39 -3.32
C ILE A 7 -18.89 11.19 -3.32
N LEU A 8 -17.57 11.43 -3.37
CA LEU A 8 -16.57 10.36 -3.38
C LEU A 8 -16.59 9.54 -2.08
N ALA A 9 -16.76 10.20 -0.93
CA ALA A 9 -16.90 9.54 0.36
C ALA A 9 -18.18 8.68 0.42
N ALA A 10 -19.32 9.23 -0.01
CA ALA A 10 -20.58 8.49 -0.07
C ALA A 10 -20.51 7.32 -1.07
N ALA A 11 -19.85 7.50 -2.21
CA ALA A 11 -19.66 6.44 -3.20
C ALA A 11 -18.82 5.29 -2.61
N ALA A 12 -17.71 5.60 -1.92
CA ALA A 12 -16.86 4.61 -1.27
C ALA A 12 -17.64 3.76 -0.25
N GLU A 13 -18.45 4.41 0.60
CA GLU A 13 -19.34 3.75 1.56
C GLU A 13 -20.31 2.79 0.87
N VAL A 14 -21.01 3.27 -0.16
CA VAL A 14 -22.00 2.49 -0.91
C VAL A 14 -21.34 1.30 -1.63
N PHE A 15 -20.17 1.49 -2.25
CA PHE A 15 -19.41 0.41 -2.89
C PHE A 15 -18.92 -0.64 -1.89
N ALA A 16 -18.43 -0.22 -0.71
CA ALA A 16 -18.01 -1.14 0.35
C ALA A 16 -19.18 -2.02 0.82
N GLN A 17 -20.36 -1.42 1.01
CA GLN A 17 -21.54 -2.15 1.50
C GLN A 17 -22.15 -3.06 0.42
N HIS A 18 -22.31 -2.55 -0.80
CA HIS A 18 -23.14 -3.20 -1.82
C HIS A 18 -22.37 -3.83 -2.99
N GLY A 19 -21.06 -3.64 -3.06
CA GLY A 19 -20.26 -4.04 -4.23
C GLY A 19 -20.56 -3.19 -5.45
N PHE A 20 -19.90 -3.46 -6.57
CA PHE A 20 -20.08 -2.67 -7.78
C PHE A 20 -21.47 -2.87 -8.38
N ARG A 21 -21.95 -4.12 -8.46
CA ARG A 21 -23.30 -4.45 -8.95
C ARG A 21 -24.41 -3.77 -8.13
N GLY A 22 -24.32 -3.83 -6.81
CA GLY A 22 -25.37 -3.30 -5.93
C GLY A 22 -25.37 -1.77 -5.85
N SER A 23 -24.28 -1.09 -6.16
CA SER A 23 -24.13 0.35 -6.02
C SER A 23 -24.67 1.13 -7.22
N THR A 24 -25.97 1.40 -7.28
CA THR A 24 -26.53 2.23 -8.35
C THR A 24 -26.14 3.70 -8.17
N THR A 25 -26.01 4.44 -9.28
CA THR A 25 -25.78 5.90 -9.27
C THR A 25 -26.84 6.64 -8.48
N ARG A 26 -28.11 6.19 -8.55
CA ARG A 26 -29.20 6.65 -7.70
C ARG A 26 -28.93 6.47 -6.21
N ARG A 27 -28.49 5.28 -5.76
CA ARG A 27 -28.18 5.04 -4.34
C ARG A 27 -27.04 5.92 -3.85
N ILE A 28 -26.01 6.09 -4.69
CA ILE A 28 -24.89 6.98 -4.37
C ILE A 28 -25.36 8.43 -4.27
N ALA A 29 -26.23 8.87 -5.17
CA ALA A 29 -26.80 10.20 -5.15
C ALA A 29 -27.65 10.45 -3.89
N GLU A 30 -28.49 9.48 -3.51
CA GLU A 30 -29.26 9.49 -2.27
C GLU A 30 -28.33 9.58 -1.04
N ALA A 31 -27.26 8.78 -0.99
CA ALA A 31 -26.28 8.79 0.10
C ALA A 31 -25.50 10.12 0.19
N ALA A 32 -25.18 10.75 -0.95
CA ALA A 32 -24.48 12.03 -1.02
C ALA A 32 -25.41 13.25 -0.89
N GLY A 33 -26.73 13.03 -0.86
CA GLY A 33 -27.74 14.09 -0.88
C GLY A 33 -27.72 14.96 -2.15
N VAL A 34 -27.34 14.39 -3.31
CA VAL A 34 -27.32 15.06 -4.63
C VAL A 34 -28.40 14.51 -5.55
N ASN A 35 -28.66 15.20 -6.66
CA ASN A 35 -29.38 14.63 -7.78
C ASN A 35 -28.48 13.64 -8.55
N GLU A 36 -29.04 12.53 -9.03
CA GLU A 36 -28.33 11.53 -9.84
C GLU A 36 -27.65 12.13 -11.09
N VAL A 37 -28.26 13.14 -11.72
CA VAL A 37 -27.67 13.86 -12.85
C VAL A 37 -26.34 14.54 -12.48
N THR A 38 -26.17 14.96 -11.22
CA THR A 38 -24.91 15.53 -10.72
C THR A 38 -23.78 14.50 -10.74
N ILE A 39 -24.09 13.23 -10.43
CA ILE A 39 -23.10 12.15 -10.48
C ILE A 39 -22.62 11.94 -11.91
N PHE A 40 -23.54 11.78 -12.87
CA PHE A 40 -23.17 11.59 -14.28
C PHE A 40 -22.38 12.77 -14.84
N ARG A 41 -22.76 14.02 -14.51
CA ARG A 41 -22.05 15.22 -14.97
C ARG A 41 -20.63 15.32 -14.41
N GLN A 42 -20.39 14.87 -13.18
CA GLN A 42 -19.09 15.02 -12.52
C GLN A 42 -18.11 13.87 -12.77
N PHE A 43 -18.60 12.66 -13.00
CA PHE A 43 -17.78 11.46 -13.05
C PHE A 43 -17.93 10.67 -14.35
N GLY A 44 -18.97 10.94 -15.15
CA GLY A 44 -19.21 10.29 -16.44
C GLY A 44 -19.75 8.87 -16.33
N SER A 45 -19.05 7.98 -15.60
CA SER A 45 -19.46 6.59 -15.42
C SER A 45 -19.31 6.12 -13.96
N LYS A 46 -19.94 4.98 -13.65
CA LYS A 46 -19.85 4.36 -12.32
C LYS A 46 -18.45 3.80 -12.05
N GLU A 47 -17.78 3.31 -13.08
CA GLU A 47 -16.39 2.82 -13.05
C GLU A 47 -15.42 3.96 -12.72
N ALA A 48 -15.58 5.10 -13.41
CA ALA A 48 -14.79 6.29 -13.12
C ALA A 48 -15.03 6.78 -11.68
N LEU A 49 -16.28 6.81 -11.24
CA LEU A 49 -16.63 7.14 -9.86
C LEU A 49 -16.00 6.17 -8.84
N LEU A 50 -16.01 4.86 -9.11
CA LEU A 50 -15.35 3.87 -8.24
C LEU A 50 -13.83 4.12 -8.16
N ARG A 51 -13.18 4.31 -9.31
CA ARG A 51 -11.74 4.57 -9.39
C ARG A 51 -11.39 5.82 -8.58
N GLU A 52 -12.10 6.91 -8.81
CA GLU A 52 -11.88 8.16 -8.08
C GLU A 52 -12.19 8.05 -6.59
N ALA A 53 -13.21 7.28 -6.19
CA ALA A 53 -13.52 7.05 -4.78
C ALA A 53 -12.37 6.31 -4.09
N MET A 54 -11.78 5.30 -4.74
CA MET A 54 -10.63 4.59 -4.19
C MET A 54 -9.36 5.46 -4.09
N VAL A 55 -9.12 6.33 -5.08
CA VAL A 55 -8.02 7.32 -5.02
C VAL A 55 -8.28 8.31 -3.89
N HIS A 56 -9.50 8.85 -3.77
CA HIS A 56 -9.84 9.80 -2.71
C HIS A 56 -9.68 9.21 -1.30
N MET A 57 -10.04 7.95 -1.10
CA MET A 57 -9.76 7.24 0.16
C MET A 57 -8.26 7.12 0.44
N THR A 58 -7.44 7.02 -0.62
CA THR A 58 -5.97 6.95 -0.55
C THR A 58 -5.38 8.28 -0.12
N ASP A 59 -5.75 9.35 -0.79
CA ASP A 59 -5.25 10.69 -0.50
C ASP A 59 -5.67 11.15 0.90
N SER A 60 -6.93 10.87 1.28
CA SER A 60 -7.47 11.28 2.59
C SER A 60 -6.83 10.55 3.76
N ALA A 61 -6.28 9.35 3.54
CA ALA A 61 -5.63 8.54 4.58
C ALA A 61 -4.17 8.95 4.82
N GLY A 62 -3.56 9.76 3.93
CA GLY A 62 -2.19 10.24 4.08
C GLY A 62 -1.15 9.12 4.00
N LEU A 63 -1.04 8.48 2.82
CA LEU A 63 0.05 7.54 2.57
C LEU A 63 1.41 8.21 2.80
N VAL A 64 2.26 7.54 3.56
CA VAL A 64 3.68 7.93 3.67
C VAL A 64 4.31 7.73 2.30
N VAL A 65 5.06 8.74 1.82
CA VAL A 65 5.80 8.67 0.55
C VAL A 65 7.26 8.37 0.85
N LEU A 66 7.83 7.40 0.13
CA LEU A 66 9.24 7.05 0.21
C LEU A 66 10.11 8.17 -0.38
N PRO A 67 11.23 8.51 0.28
CA PRO A 67 12.14 9.52 -0.24
C PRO A 67 12.85 9.01 -1.50
N GLU A 68 13.13 9.91 -2.44
CA GLU A 68 13.88 9.57 -3.66
C GLU A 68 15.30 9.06 -3.35
N ILE A 69 15.88 9.52 -2.24
CA ILE A 69 17.23 9.18 -1.80
C ILE A 69 17.13 8.47 -0.44
N PRO A 70 17.29 7.13 -0.41
CA PRO A 70 17.26 6.36 0.84
C PRO A 70 18.31 6.83 1.84
N SER A 71 17.89 7.13 3.07
CA SER A 71 18.80 7.54 4.16
C SER A 71 18.78 6.51 5.28
N ASP A 72 17.60 6.14 5.75
CA ASP A 72 17.34 5.12 6.76
C ASP A 72 16.30 4.10 6.25
N PRO A 73 16.73 3.09 5.47
CA PRO A 73 15.81 2.16 4.81
C PRO A 73 14.99 1.31 5.75
N GLU A 74 15.51 1.02 6.93
CA GLU A 74 14.77 0.28 7.95
C GLU A 74 13.58 1.11 8.42
N ARG A 75 13.80 2.36 8.81
CA ARG A 75 12.74 3.28 9.25
C ARG A 75 11.79 3.63 8.10
N GLU A 76 12.32 4.10 6.97
CA GLU A 76 11.55 4.59 5.82
C GLU A 76 10.60 3.51 5.27
N LEU A 77 11.10 2.29 5.04
CA LEU A 77 10.25 1.19 4.56
C LEU A 77 9.31 0.66 5.64
N THR A 78 9.66 0.75 6.93
CA THR A 78 8.75 0.37 8.03
C THR A 78 7.57 1.34 8.06
N GLU A 79 7.82 2.65 8.11
CA GLU A 79 6.77 3.68 8.15
C GLU A 79 5.87 3.61 6.90
N TRP A 80 6.48 3.43 5.73
CA TRP A 80 5.74 3.22 4.49
C TRP A 80 4.88 1.95 4.53
N SER A 81 5.43 0.82 4.95
CA SER A 81 4.70 -0.45 5.02
C SER A 81 3.56 -0.40 6.04
N GLU A 82 3.77 0.25 7.18
CA GLU A 82 2.73 0.46 8.20
C GLU A 82 1.57 1.29 7.64
N SER A 83 1.89 2.42 7.01
CA SER A 83 0.90 3.29 6.36
C SER A 83 0.13 2.51 5.28
N PHE A 84 0.83 1.75 4.44
CA PHE A 84 0.21 0.98 3.36
C PHE A 84 -0.69 -0.16 3.88
N ILE A 85 -0.27 -0.90 4.91
CA ILE A 85 -1.10 -1.93 5.57
C ILE A 85 -2.37 -1.30 6.17
N GLN A 86 -2.26 -0.19 6.89
CA GLN A 86 -3.42 0.50 7.47
C GLN A 86 -4.40 0.91 6.37
N HIS A 87 -3.86 1.45 5.29
CA HIS A 87 -4.64 1.91 4.17
C HIS A 87 -5.37 0.76 3.43
N LEU A 88 -4.72 -0.39 3.27
CA LEU A 88 -5.37 -1.60 2.75
C LEU A 88 -6.47 -2.10 3.70
N ARG A 89 -6.23 -2.09 5.02
CA ARG A 89 -7.23 -2.53 6.01
C ARG A 89 -8.47 -1.64 6.01
N LEU A 90 -8.30 -0.32 5.94
CA LEU A 90 -9.41 0.65 5.84
C LEU A 90 -10.28 0.40 4.60
N ARG A 91 -9.69 -0.06 3.51
CA ARG A 91 -10.38 -0.34 2.23
C ARG A 91 -10.70 -1.82 2.01
N SER A 92 -10.47 -2.68 3.01
CA SER A 92 -10.58 -4.13 2.81
C SER A 92 -11.96 -4.58 2.33
N SER A 93 -13.02 -3.90 2.77
CA SER A 93 -14.39 -4.19 2.32
C SER A 93 -14.60 -3.92 0.83
N ILE A 94 -14.23 -2.71 0.35
CA ILE A 94 -14.35 -2.36 -1.07
C ILE A 94 -13.42 -3.22 -1.93
N ILE A 95 -12.18 -3.45 -1.50
CA ILE A 95 -11.22 -4.31 -2.21
C ILE A 95 -11.78 -5.73 -2.37
N ARG A 96 -12.26 -6.36 -1.30
CA ARG A 96 -12.81 -7.72 -1.35
C ARG A 96 -14.04 -7.82 -2.25
N LYS A 97 -14.95 -6.85 -2.18
CA LYS A 97 -16.12 -6.78 -3.06
C LYS A 97 -15.70 -6.66 -4.52
N THR A 98 -14.83 -5.70 -4.84
CA THR A 98 -14.35 -5.49 -6.20
C THR A 98 -13.63 -6.73 -6.73
N MET A 99 -12.74 -7.35 -5.94
CA MET A 99 -12.04 -8.57 -6.33
C MET A 99 -12.97 -9.74 -6.60
N GLY A 100 -14.00 -9.92 -5.77
CA GLY A 100 -15.01 -10.97 -5.96
C GLY A 100 -15.85 -10.79 -7.22
N GLU A 101 -15.90 -9.57 -7.78
CA GLU A 101 -16.63 -9.27 -9.01
C GLU A 101 -15.74 -9.30 -10.28
N ILE A 102 -14.41 -9.49 -10.17
CA ILE A 102 -13.49 -9.42 -11.33
C ILE A 102 -13.78 -10.48 -12.38
N GLU A 103 -14.09 -11.73 -11.98
CA GLU A 103 -14.35 -12.81 -12.95
C GLU A 103 -15.59 -12.53 -13.79
N GLU A 104 -16.64 -11.98 -13.18
CA GLU A 104 -17.88 -11.58 -13.88
C GLU A 104 -17.72 -10.25 -14.64
N ARG A 105 -16.77 -9.40 -14.21
CA ARG A 105 -16.56 -8.04 -14.71
C ARG A 105 -15.08 -7.70 -14.80
N PRO A 106 -14.39 -8.10 -15.88
CA PRO A 106 -12.96 -7.86 -16.04
C PRO A 106 -12.56 -6.39 -15.94
N GLU A 107 -13.46 -5.46 -16.28
CA GLU A 107 -13.25 -4.01 -16.14
C GLU A 107 -12.94 -3.58 -14.69
N MET A 108 -13.35 -4.35 -13.67
CA MET A 108 -13.06 -4.08 -12.26
C MET A 108 -11.57 -4.24 -11.92
N SER A 109 -10.83 -5.06 -12.69
CA SER A 109 -9.40 -5.25 -12.50
C SER A 109 -8.63 -3.94 -12.61
N GLU A 110 -9.03 -3.08 -13.55
CA GLU A 110 -8.39 -1.79 -13.78
C GLU A 110 -8.64 -0.79 -12.64
N CYS A 111 -9.81 -0.87 -12.02
CA CYS A 111 -10.13 -0.07 -10.84
C CYS A 111 -9.28 -0.55 -9.66
N ALA A 112 -9.26 -1.86 -9.39
CA ALA A 112 -8.55 -2.46 -8.27
C ALA A 112 -7.02 -2.32 -8.34
N SER A 113 -6.46 -2.20 -9.55
CA SER A 113 -5.01 -2.21 -9.79
C SER A 113 -4.33 -0.84 -9.70
N SER A 114 -5.05 0.28 -9.86
CA SER A 114 -4.46 1.62 -9.91
C SER A 114 -3.58 1.97 -8.70
N VAL A 115 -4.13 1.92 -7.48
CA VAL A 115 -3.39 2.27 -6.25
C VAL A 115 -2.24 1.28 -5.95
N PRO A 116 -2.43 -0.06 -6.01
CA PRO A 116 -1.32 -1.00 -5.83
C PRO A 116 -0.20 -0.83 -6.88
N THR A 117 -0.54 -0.45 -8.11
CA THR A 117 0.44 -0.24 -9.18
C THR A 117 1.32 0.96 -8.89
N GLU A 118 0.74 2.08 -8.44
CA GLU A 118 1.49 3.27 -8.10
C GLU A 118 2.43 3.04 -6.89
N ALA A 119 1.91 2.42 -5.83
CA ALA A 119 2.71 2.04 -4.65
C ALA A 119 3.86 1.08 -5.01
N SER A 120 3.60 0.11 -5.90
CA SER A 120 4.64 -0.82 -6.39
C SER A 120 5.72 -0.09 -7.20
N ASN A 121 5.34 0.86 -8.05
CA ASN A 121 6.27 1.67 -8.82
C ASN A 121 7.15 2.55 -7.93
N GLU A 122 6.57 3.16 -6.90
CA GLU A 122 7.28 3.95 -5.89
C GLU A 122 8.31 3.10 -5.15
N LEU A 123 7.89 1.95 -4.61
CA LEU A 123 8.79 1.00 -3.93
C LEU A 123 9.90 0.51 -4.86
N CYS A 124 9.60 0.22 -6.13
CA CYS A 124 10.60 -0.19 -7.11
C CYS A 124 11.66 0.91 -7.34
N LYS A 125 11.24 2.18 -7.49
CA LYS A 125 12.17 3.32 -7.62
C LYS A 125 13.06 3.45 -6.38
N TYR A 126 12.47 3.33 -5.19
CA TYR A 126 13.21 3.37 -3.93
C TYR A 126 14.28 2.26 -3.85
N LEU A 127 13.92 1.02 -4.20
CA LEU A 127 14.85 -0.11 -4.21
C LEU A 127 15.96 0.04 -5.28
N VAL A 128 15.66 0.65 -6.43
CA VAL A 128 16.66 1.03 -7.43
C VAL A 128 17.65 2.04 -6.86
N ALA A 129 17.17 3.07 -6.17
CA ALA A 129 18.01 4.08 -5.53
C ALA A 129 18.90 3.46 -4.45
N LEU A 130 18.33 2.58 -3.62
CA LEU A 130 19.07 1.86 -2.57
C LEU A 130 20.21 1.02 -3.14
N ARG A 131 19.95 0.31 -4.25
CA ARG A 131 20.97 -0.46 -4.98
C ARG A 131 22.05 0.44 -5.57
N ARG A 132 21.68 1.57 -6.19
CA ARG A 132 22.63 2.54 -6.78
C ARG A 132 23.56 3.16 -5.74
N GLN A 133 23.12 3.31 -4.49
CA GLN A 133 23.95 3.78 -3.38
C GLN A 133 24.98 2.73 -2.90
N GLY A 134 24.99 1.51 -3.45
CA GLY A 134 25.90 0.44 -3.02
C GLY A 134 25.61 -0.10 -1.62
N ARG A 135 24.39 0.11 -1.11
CA ARG A 135 23.98 -0.32 0.24
C ARG A 135 23.47 -1.76 0.32
N THR A 136 23.42 -2.45 -0.81
CA THR A 136 22.96 -3.85 -0.93
C THR A 136 24.14 -4.74 -1.28
N ALA A 137 24.37 -5.81 -0.51
CA ALA A 137 25.42 -6.79 -0.82
C ALA A 137 25.00 -7.80 -1.91
N GLU A 138 23.70 -8.01 -2.09
CA GLU A 138 23.15 -9.00 -3.00
C GLU A 138 22.71 -8.41 -4.34
N LYS A 139 22.79 -9.22 -5.40
CA LYS A 139 22.15 -8.90 -6.68
C LYS A 139 20.67 -9.29 -6.59
N PHE A 140 19.80 -8.34 -6.91
CA PHE A 140 18.36 -8.57 -6.94
C PHE A 140 17.69 -7.77 -8.06
N ASP A 141 16.55 -8.27 -8.49
CA ASP A 141 15.61 -7.55 -9.35
C ASP A 141 14.68 -6.68 -8.48
N PRO A 142 14.70 -5.34 -8.61
CA PRO A 142 13.89 -4.44 -7.78
C PRO A 142 12.39 -4.69 -7.88
N LYS A 143 11.90 -5.08 -9.08
CA LYS A 143 10.49 -5.37 -9.29
C LYS A 143 10.05 -6.62 -8.53
N THR A 144 10.88 -7.66 -8.53
CA THR A 144 10.64 -8.90 -7.77
C THR A 144 10.65 -8.63 -6.27
N ALA A 145 11.64 -7.89 -5.77
CA ALA A 145 11.72 -7.51 -4.36
C ALA A 145 10.50 -6.66 -3.91
N ALA A 146 10.08 -5.71 -4.74
CA ALA A 146 8.87 -4.92 -4.49
C ALA A 146 7.61 -5.80 -4.47
N ALA A 147 7.46 -6.71 -5.44
CA ALA A 147 6.32 -7.62 -5.50
C ALA A 147 6.24 -8.54 -4.27
N MET A 148 7.37 -9.02 -3.75
CA MET A 148 7.40 -9.84 -2.53
C MET A 148 6.89 -9.07 -1.30
N LEU A 149 7.36 -7.84 -1.10
CA LEU A 149 6.91 -7.02 0.04
C LEU A 149 5.44 -6.61 -0.11
N MET A 150 5.04 -6.17 -1.30
CA MET A 150 3.65 -5.82 -1.62
C MET A 150 2.72 -7.02 -1.40
N GLY A 151 3.13 -8.21 -1.83
CA GLY A 151 2.38 -9.44 -1.61
C GLY A 151 2.22 -9.80 -0.14
N ALA A 152 3.29 -9.70 0.65
CA ALA A 152 3.24 -9.95 2.10
C ALA A 152 2.31 -8.96 2.83
N ILE A 153 2.43 -7.66 2.52
CA ILE A 153 1.59 -6.60 3.07
C ILE A 153 0.12 -6.83 2.69
N PHE A 154 -0.16 -7.11 1.42
CA PHE A 154 -1.51 -7.35 0.94
C PHE A 154 -2.14 -8.59 1.59
N ALA A 155 -1.41 -9.69 1.62
CA ALA A 155 -1.85 -10.93 2.25
C ALA A 155 -2.15 -10.73 3.74
N ASP A 156 -1.31 -10.01 4.48
CA ASP A 156 -1.57 -9.65 5.88
C ASP A 156 -2.84 -8.81 6.02
N ALA A 157 -2.92 -7.70 5.28
CA ALA A 157 -4.02 -6.76 5.37
C ALA A 157 -5.37 -7.43 5.06
N MET A 158 -5.40 -8.33 4.07
CA MET A 158 -6.62 -9.02 3.68
C MET A 158 -6.89 -10.29 4.49
N GLY A 159 -5.88 -11.07 4.83
CA GLY A 159 -6.06 -12.43 5.36
C GLY A 159 -6.01 -12.53 6.87
N ARG A 160 -5.47 -11.54 7.60
CA ARG A 160 -5.24 -11.66 9.06
C ARG A 160 -6.50 -11.96 9.88
N GLY A 161 -7.66 -11.46 9.48
CA GLY A 161 -8.93 -11.77 10.15
C GLY A 161 -9.42 -13.21 9.92
N MET A 162 -8.91 -13.88 8.88
CA MET A 162 -9.28 -15.26 8.52
C MET A 162 -8.24 -16.28 9.01
N MET A 163 -6.95 -15.91 8.97
CA MET A 163 -5.83 -16.78 9.32
C MET A 163 -4.85 -16.06 10.26
N PRO A 164 -5.23 -15.79 11.52
CA PRO A 164 -4.45 -14.93 12.42
C PRO A 164 -3.05 -15.48 12.75
N ASP A 165 -2.88 -16.80 12.73
CA ASP A 165 -1.63 -17.48 13.10
C ASP A 165 -0.60 -17.55 11.95
N VAL A 166 -1.01 -17.24 10.72
CA VAL A 166 -0.11 -17.24 9.54
C VAL A 166 0.77 -15.98 9.49
N TYR A 167 0.31 -14.89 10.09
CA TYR A 167 0.95 -13.59 9.98
C TYR A 167 1.75 -13.23 11.24
N PRO A 168 2.83 -12.44 11.11
CA PRO A 168 3.67 -12.07 12.25
C PRO A 168 2.88 -11.42 13.39
N GLN A 169 3.35 -11.70 14.61
CA GLN A 169 2.84 -11.17 15.85
C GLN A 169 3.98 -10.52 16.65
N PRO A 170 3.72 -9.42 17.39
CA PRO A 170 2.43 -8.74 17.49
C PRO A 170 2.10 -7.92 16.22
N LYS A 171 0.80 -7.69 15.98
CA LYS A 171 0.26 -7.05 14.75
C LYS A 171 0.90 -5.70 14.41
N ASP A 172 1.22 -4.90 15.42
CA ASP A 172 1.85 -3.58 15.30
C ASP A 172 3.33 -3.67 14.84
N LYS A 173 3.97 -4.84 14.96
CA LYS A 173 5.34 -5.08 14.50
C LYS A 173 5.43 -5.77 13.13
N ALA A 174 4.31 -6.21 12.57
CA ALA A 174 4.31 -7.01 11.34
C ALA A 174 4.97 -6.29 10.15
N ALA A 175 4.65 -5.00 9.94
CA ALA A 175 5.25 -4.20 8.88
C ALA A 175 6.78 -4.13 9.00
N HIS A 176 7.28 -3.82 10.20
CA HIS A 176 8.70 -3.82 10.50
C HIS A 176 9.35 -5.18 10.23
N MET A 177 8.71 -6.28 10.64
CA MET A 177 9.23 -7.64 10.42
C MET A 177 9.35 -7.99 8.93
N TYR A 178 8.35 -7.64 8.10
CA TYR A 178 8.42 -7.82 6.65
C TYR A 178 9.55 -7.00 6.02
N THR A 179 9.65 -5.72 6.40
CA THR A 179 10.69 -4.81 5.95
C THR A 179 12.08 -5.31 6.30
N VAL A 180 12.33 -5.70 7.55
CA VAL A 180 13.62 -6.21 8.00
C VAL A 180 14.00 -7.49 7.28
N LEU A 181 13.04 -8.39 7.05
CA LEU A 181 13.30 -9.62 6.30
C LEU A 181 13.71 -9.33 4.85
N LEU A 182 13.00 -8.41 4.17
CA LEU A 182 13.38 -7.96 2.83
C LEU A 182 14.78 -7.35 2.84
N LEU A 183 15.03 -6.35 3.69
CA LEU A 183 16.32 -5.66 3.76
C LEU A 183 17.49 -6.61 4.05
N ARG A 184 17.28 -7.64 4.89
CA ARG A 184 18.27 -8.70 5.12
C ARG A 184 18.50 -9.53 3.87
N ALA A 185 17.45 -9.92 3.14
CA ALA A 185 17.56 -10.66 1.88
C ALA A 185 18.28 -9.85 0.79
N LEU A 186 18.21 -8.50 0.84
CA LEU A 186 18.95 -7.61 -0.04
C LEU A 186 20.40 -7.34 0.43
N GLY A 187 20.79 -7.86 1.59
CA GLY A 187 22.11 -7.65 2.18
C GLY A 187 22.34 -6.21 2.67
N VAL A 188 21.29 -5.50 3.08
CA VAL A 188 21.40 -4.15 3.67
C VAL A 188 21.86 -4.26 5.12
N GLU A 189 22.82 -3.41 5.54
CA GLU A 189 23.22 -3.33 6.95
C GLU A 189 22.15 -2.64 7.79
N ILE A 190 21.45 -3.43 8.61
CA ILE A 190 20.40 -3.01 9.56
C ILE A 190 21.04 -2.82 10.96
N GLY A 191 20.44 -2.00 11.84
CA GLY A 191 20.95 -1.42 13.10
C GLY A 191 21.71 -2.28 14.15
N SER A 192 22.05 -3.54 13.88
CA SER A 192 22.91 -4.40 14.72
C SER A 192 24.33 -4.62 14.14
N ARG A 193 24.52 -4.53 12.81
CA ARG A 193 25.86 -4.66 12.18
C ARG A 193 26.70 -3.37 12.23
N ARG A 194 26.05 -2.21 12.33
CA ARG A 194 26.72 -0.90 12.41
C ARG A 194 27.60 -0.75 13.66
N THR A 195 27.22 -1.34 14.79
CA THR A 195 27.96 -1.25 16.06
C THR A 195 29.16 -2.21 16.08
N THR A 196 28.98 -3.45 15.62
CA THR A 196 30.04 -4.47 15.55
C THR A 196 31.14 -4.09 14.56
N ASN A 197 30.80 -3.55 13.39
CA ASN A 197 31.79 -3.14 12.40
C ASN A 197 32.55 -1.85 12.81
N LYS A 198 31.89 -0.95 13.56
CA LYS A 198 32.52 0.27 14.12
C LYS A 198 33.41 -0.05 15.34
N GLN A 199 33.05 -1.03 16.17
CA GLN A 199 33.91 -1.55 17.24
C GLN A 199 35.11 -2.31 16.68
N ALA A 200 34.93 -3.20 15.70
CA ALA A 200 36.04 -3.95 15.09
C ALA A 200 37.10 -3.07 14.40
N LYS A 201 36.68 -1.95 13.78
CA LYS A 201 37.62 -0.94 13.25
C LYS A 201 38.35 -0.16 14.35
N ARG A 202 37.69 0.13 15.47
CA ARG A 202 38.30 0.85 16.61
C ARG A 202 39.33 -0.02 17.33
N THR A 203 39.07 -1.31 17.51
CA THR A 203 40.01 -2.24 18.16
C THR A 203 41.28 -2.44 17.35
N LYS A 204 41.20 -2.45 16.01
CA LYS A 204 42.38 -2.55 15.13
C LYS A 204 43.24 -1.27 15.07
N GLN A 205 42.69 -0.11 15.41
CA GLN A 205 43.42 1.16 15.47
C GLN A 205 44.10 1.43 16.83
N LEU A 206 43.70 0.71 17.88
CA LEU A 206 44.30 0.80 19.22
C LEU A 206 45.40 -0.26 19.47
N SER A 207 45.54 -1.22 18.55
CA SER A 207 46.52 -2.30 18.59
C SER A 207 47.64 -2.15 17.53
N ALA A 208 47.79 -0.96 16.96
CA ALA A 208 48.83 -0.57 16.01
C ALA A 208 49.48 0.73 16.53
#